data_AF-A0A7M3MRZ4-F1
#
_entry.id   AF-A0A7M3MRZ4-F1
#
_cell.length_a   1.000
_cell.length_b   1.000
_cell.length_c   1.000
_cell.angle_alpha   90.00
_cell.angle_beta   90.00
_cell.angle_gamma   90.00
#
_symmetry.space_group_name_H-M   'P 1'
#
loop_
_entity.id
_entity.type
_entity.pdbx_description
1 polymer ?
#
loop_
_entity_poly.entity_id
_entity_poly.type
_entity_poly.pdbx_seq_one_letter_code
_entity_poly.pdbx_strand_id
1 'polypeptide(L)'
;MEIVSLAERPELESSADVLTDLWPPFMLHDPMAALYFARRRDHAEHAFVALEGGQVVGRAYSVPFAMGWLLRRHGLPPDGWDGVVQWAWLDHLAGRSPTHVSALEIMVAPSHRGTGLALRLVETMKDAARGIGARELVAPVRPSRKHEEPHTPMADYAAR
;
A
#
# COMPACT_ATOMS: atom_id res chain seq x y z
N MET A 1 7.26 -13.87 15.13
CA MET A 1 6.75 -12.86 14.18
C MET A 1 6.76 -13.43 12.79
N GLU A 2 5.58 -13.76 12.30
CA GLU A 2 5.29 -14.33 10.98
C GLU A 2 4.65 -13.24 10.10
N ILE A 3 4.91 -13.25 8.79
CA ILE A 3 4.24 -12.38 7.82
C ILE A 3 3.69 -13.28 6.72
N VAL A 4 2.39 -13.20 6.46
CA VAL A 4 1.67 -14.01 5.45
C VAL A 4 0.88 -13.10 4.53
N SER A 5 0.61 -13.56 3.31
CA SER A 5 -0.32 -12.88 2.41
C SER A 5 -1.78 -13.24 2.72
N LEU A 6 -2.72 -12.38 2.36
CA LEU A 6 -4.15 -12.70 2.39
C LEU A 6 -4.54 -13.73 1.31
N ALA A 7 -3.69 -13.99 0.32
CA ALA A 7 -3.87 -15.12 -0.59
C ALA A 7 -3.65 -16.46 0.12
N GLU A 8 -2.66 -16.54 1.00
CA GLU A 8 -2.35 -17.74 1.79
C GLU A 8 -3.31 -17.93 2.98
N ARG A 9 -3.73 -16.82 3.62
CA ARG A 9 -4.55 -16.82 4.84
C ARG A 9 -5.72 -15.82 4.73
N PRO A 10 -6.70 -16.06 3.83
CA PRO A 10 -7.79 -15.12 3.55
C PRO A 10 -8.71 -14.88 4.75
N GLU A 11 -8.74 -15.78 5.73
CA GLU A 11 -9.53 -15.64 6.95
C GLU A 11 -8.99 -14.58 7.92
N LEU A 12 -7.73 -14.14 7.77
CA LEU A 12 -7.13 -13.07 8.58
C LEU A 12 -7.63 -11.68 8.22
N GLU A 13 -8.35 -11.56 7.11
CA GLU A 13 -8.81 -10.29 6.55
C GLU A 13 -9.60 -9.45 7.57
N SER A 14 -10.62 -10.03 8.21
CA SER A 14 -11.42 -9.32 9.21
C SER A 14 -10.60 -8.93 10.45
N SER A 15 -9.62 -9.76 10.84
CA SER A 15 -8.73 -9.44 11.96
C SER A 15 -7.75 -8.32 11.62
N ALA A 16 -7.30 -8.24 10.37
CA ALA A 16 -6.47 -7.15 9.88
C ALA A 16 -7.24 -5.83 9.75
N ASP A 17 -8.55 -5.89 9.45
CA ASP A 17 -9.42 -4.72 9.35
C ASP A 17 -9.59 -3.98 10.69
N VAL A 18 -9.36 -4.63 11.84
CA VAL A 18 -9.33 -3.97 13.16
C VAL A 18 -8.28 -2.86 13.22
N LEU A 19 -7.18 -2.97 12.48
CA LEU A 19 -6.17 -1.90 12.43
C LEU A 19 -6.69 -0.64 11.72
N THR A 20 -7.78 -0.69 10.96
CA THR A 20 -8.39 0.49 10.31
C THR A 20 -8.84 1.54 11.34
N ASP A 21 -9.16 1.13 12.57
CA ASP A 21 -9.49 2.05 13.67
C ASP A 21 -8.33 2.98 14.05
N LEU A 22 -7.11 2.69 13.60
CA LEU A 22 -5.93 3.55 13.79
C LEU A 22 -5.87 4.72 12.78
N TRP A 23 -6.75 4.76 11.78
CA TRP A 23 -6.80 5.85 10.82
C TRP A 23 -7.32 7.15 11.45
N PRO A 24 -6.68 8.30 11.16
CA PRO A 24 -7.31 9.59 11.35
C PRO A 24 -8.67 9.64 10.64
N PRO A 25 -9.74 10.17 11.26
CA PRO A 25 -11.10 10.11 10.71
C PRO A 25 -11.24 10.61 9.27
N PHE A 26 -10.47 11.63 8.88
CA PHE A 26 -10.55 12.17 7.52
C PHE A 26 -10.17 11.17 6.42
N MET A 27 -9.35 10.16 6.70
CA MET A 27 -8.97 9.13 5.73
C MET A 27 -10.15 8.23 5.35
N LEU A 28 -11.18 8.16 6.19
CA LEU A 28 -12.38 7.34 5.95
C LEU A 28 -13.32 7.96 4.90
N HIS A 29 -13.05 9.18 4.46
CA HIS A 29 -13.86 9.91 3.48
C HIS A 29 -13.29 9.89 2.06
N ASP A 30 -12.24 9.10 1.82
CA ASP A 30 -11.65 8.92 0.50
C ASP A 30 -12.47 7.90 -0.33
N PRO A 31 -13.11 8.31 -1.45
CA PRO A 31 -13.86 7.40 -2.30
C PRO A 31 -12.96 6.34 -3.00
N MET A 32 -11.70 6.65 -3.28
CA MET A 32 -10.76 5.69 -3.89
C MET A 32 -10.33 4.63 -2.88
N ALA A 33 -10.25 4.97 -1.60
CA ALA A 33 -10.07 3.98 -0.53
C ALA A 33 -11.20 2.95 -0.52
N ALA A 34 -12.46 3.40 -0.63
CA ALA A 34 -13.60 2.48 -0.68
C ALA A 34 -13.50 1.50 -1.87
N LEU A 35 -13.06 1.97 -3.05
CA LEU A 35 -12.81 1.10 -4.20
C LEU A 35 -11.73 0.07 -3.91
N TYR A 36 -10.58 0.50 -3.38
CA TYR A 36 -9.47 -0.40 -3.06
C TYR A 36 -9.91 -1.49 -2.07
N PHE A 37 -10.49 -1.13 -0.92
CA PHE A 37 -10.84 -2.11 0.10
C PHE A 37 -11.95 -3.08 -0.35
N ALA A 38 -12.89 -2.62 -1.18
CA ALA A 38 -13.93 -3.47 -1.77
C ALA A 38 -13.35 -4.52 -2.73
N ARG A 39 -12.17 -4.26 -3.31
CA ARG A 39 -11.53 -5.11 -4.32
C ARG A 39 -10.17 -5.66 -3.91
N ARG A 40 -9.74 -5.48 -2.67
CA ARG A 40 -8.39 -5.87 -2.19
C ARG A 40 -8.03 -7.33 -2.49
N ARG A 41 -9.03 -8.20 -2.56
CA ARG A 41 -8.85 -9.63 -2.87
C ARG A 41 -8.30 -9.87 -4.28
N ASP A 42 -8.51 -8.95 -5.21
CA ASP A 42 -7.88 -8.97 -6.54
C ASP A 42 -6.35 -8.88 -6.46
N HIS A 43 -5.82 -8.43 -5.32
CA HIS A 43 -4.40 -8.24 -5.03
C HIS A 43 -4.00 -8.94 -3.72
N ALA A 44 -4.65 -10.05 -3.37
CA ALA A 44 -4.43 -10.76 -2.10
C ALA A 44 -2.97 -11.24 -1.90
N GLU A 45 -2.25 -11.54 -2.98
CA GLU A 45 -0.83 -11.90 -2.97
C GLU A 45 0.09 -10.71 -2.59
N HIS A 46 -0.43 -9.49 -2.71
CA HIS A 46 0.25 -8.23 -2.41
C HIS A 46 -0.31 -7.54 -1.15
N ALA A 47 -1.17 -8.24 -0.39
CA ALA A 47 -1.74 -7.79 0.86
C ALA A 47 -1.25 -8.68 2.01
N PHE A 48 -0.43 -8.12 2.90
CA PHE A 48 0.29 -8.85 3.94
C PHE A 48 -0.23 -8.55 5.33
N VAL A 49 -0.19 -9.57 6.19
CA VAL A 49 -0.56 -9.49 7.60
C VAL A 49 0.61 -10.01 8.44
N ALA A 50 1.02 -9.25 9.44
CA ALA A 50 2.02 -9.64 10.42
C ALA A 50 1.35 -10.20 11.67
N LEU A 51 1.81 -11.37 12.11
CA LEU A 51 1.30 -12.12 13.25
C LEU A 51 2.36 -12.31 14.33
N GLU A 52 1.95 -12.12 15.58
CA GLU A 52 2.71 -12.53 16.76
C GLU A 52 1.79 -13.30 17.72
N GLY A 53 2.13 -14.57 18.00
CA GLY A 53 1.28 -15.43 18.82
C GLY A 53 -0.13 -15.66 18.24
N GLY A 54 -0.26 -15.58 16.91
CA GLY A 54 -1.55 -15.66 16.21
C GLY A 54 -2.39 -14.37 16.23
N GLN A 55 -1.90 -13.31 16.86
CA GLN A 55 -2.57 -12.00 16.87
C GLN A 55 -2.04 -11.13 15.73
N VAL A 56 -2.94 -10.39 15.07
CA VAL A 56 -2.57 -9.41 14.05
C VAL A 56 -1.93 -8.19 14.73
N VAL A 57 -0.67 -7.94 14.39
CA VAL A 57 0.14 -6.85 14.95
C VAL A 57 0.59 -5.85 13.90
N GLY A 58 0.36 -6.16 12.62
CA GLY A 58 0.56 -5.22 11.53
C GLY A 58 -0.06 -5.72 10.22
N ARG A 59 -0.18 -4.81 9.26
CA ARG A 59 -0.59 -5.11 7.89
C ARG A 59 0.15 -4.21 6.91
N ALA A 60 0.33 -4.68 5.69
CA ALA A 60 0.88 -3.89 4.60
C ALA A 60 0.20 -4.24 3.29
N TYR A 61 -0.27 -3.22 2.60
CA TYR A 61 -1.07 -3.36 1.40
C TYR A 61 -0.35 -2.69 0.24
N SER A 62 -0.28 -3.40 -0.88
CA SER A 62 0.31 -2.92 -2.12
C SER A 62 -0.48 -3.39 -3.33
N VAL A 63 -0.29 -2.72 -4.47
CA VAL A 63 -0.93 -3.09 -5.74
C VAL A 63 0.07 -3.10 -6.88
N PRO A 64 0.07 -4.13 -7.74
CA PRO A 64 0.83 -4.13 -8.98
C PRO A 64 0.13 -3.26 -10.03
N PHE A 65 0.91 -2.54 -10.83
CA PHE A 65 0.41 -1.71 -11.93
C PHE A 65 1.39 -1.63 -13.11
N ALA A 66 0.88 -1.23 -14.27
CA ALA A 66 1.62 -1.12 -15.51
C ALA A 66 1.96 0.34 -15.83
N MET A 67 3.22 0.58 -16.19
CA MET A 67 3.70 1.81 -16.79
C MET A 67 4.35 1.50 -18.13
N GLY A 68 4.43 2.50 -19.00
CA GLY A 68 5.10 2.33 -20.28
C GLY A 68 4.63 3.33 -21.33
N TRP A 69 5.44 3.43 -22.38
CA TRP A 69 5.20 4.37 -23.46
C TRP A 69 3.85 4.14 -24.16
N LEU A 70 3.51 2.89 -24.44
CA LEU A 70 2.24 2.51 -25.09
C LEU A 70 1.01 2.83 -24.24
N LEU A 71 1.16 2.87 -22.91
CA LEU A 71 0.09 3.23 -21.98
C LEU A 71 0.00 4.75 -21.74
N ARG A 72 0.91 5.55 -22.32
CA ARG A 72 1.08 6.99 -22.03
C ARG A 72 1.28 7.30 -20.54
N ARG A 73 1.86 6.35 -19.81
CA ARG A 73 2.20 6.47 -18.38
C ARG A 73 3.71 6.62 -18.25
N HIS A 74 4.20 7.83 -18.57
CA HIS A 74 5.64 8.15 -18.60
C HIS A 74 6.22 8.53 -17.22
N GLY A 75 5.35 8.84 -16.27
CA GLY A 75 5.69 9.12 -14.88
C GLY A 75 4.59 8.62 -13.96
N LEU A 76 4.80 8.73 -12.65
CA LEU A 76 3.81 8.40 -11.65
C LEU A 76 2.56 9.29 -11.80
N PRO A 77 1.38 8.79 -11.40
CA PRO A 77 0.15 9.53 -11.55
C PRO A 77 0.16 10.79 -10.66
N PRO A 78 -0.29 11.96 -11.16
CA PRO A 78 -0.18 13.23 -10.44
C PRO A 78 -1.09 13.31 -9.21
N ASP A 79 -2.17 12.53 -9.20
CA ASP A 79 -3.10 12.31 -8.09
C ASP A 79 -2.58 11.28 -7.07
N GLY A 80 -1.38 10.73 -7.27
CA GLY A 80 -0.67 9.93 -6.28
C GLY A 80 -1.38 8.62 -5.94
N TRP A 81 -1.79 8.47 -4.69
CA TRP A 81 -2.38 7.24 -4.15
C TRP A 81 -3.62 6.82 -4.95
N ASP A 82 -4.55 7.75 -5.18
CA ASP A 82 -5.79 7.57 -5.94
C ASP A 82 -5.51 7.07 -7.37
N GLY A 83 -4.59 7.74 -8.06
CA GLY A 83 -4.25 7.43 -9.44
C GLY A 83 -3.62 6.06 -9.61
N VAL A 84 -2.77 5.65 -8.66
CA VAL A 84 -2.19 4.31 -8.65
C VAL A 84 -3.27 3.25 -8.45
N VAL A 85 -4.19 3.44 -7.49
CA VAL A 85 -5.30 2.50 -7.28
C VAL A 85 -6.17 2.38 -8.54
N GLN A 86 -6.48 3.50 -9.19
CA GLN A 86 -7.21 3.51 -10.45
C GLN A 86 -6.45 2.76 -11.55
N TRP A 87 -5.14 3.01 -11.71
CA TRP A 87 -4.32 2.32 -12.71
C TRP A 87 -4.26 0.82 -12.46
N ALA A 88 -3.97 0.40 -11.22
CA ALA A 88 -3.93 -1.00 -10.83
C ALA A 88 -5.25 -1.72 -11.13
N TRP A 89 -6.38 -1.09 -10.81
CA TRP A 89 -7.69 -1.65 -11.10
C TRP A 89 -7.95 -1.79 -12.61
N LEU A 90 -7.68 -0.75 -13.40
CA LEU A 90 -7.83 -0.79 -14.86
C LEU A 90 -6.88 -1.79 -15.53
N ASP A 91 -5.69 -2.00 -14.96
CA ASP A 91 -4.71 -2.96 -15.45
C ASP A 91 -5.12 -4.39 -15.14
N HIS A 92 -5.64 -4.64 -13.93
CA HIS A 92 -6.23 -5.91 -13.55
C HIS A 92 -7.39 -6.30 -14.47
N LEU A 93 -8.34 -5.38 -14.69
CA LEU A 93 -9.48 -5.62 -15.60
C LEU A 93 -9.06 -5.90 -17.05
N ALA A 94 -7.97 -5.27 -17.51
CA ALA A 94 -7.46 -5.44 -18.86
C ALA A 94 -6.44 -6.60 -18.99
N GLY A 95 -6.16 -7.34 -17.92
CA GLY A 95 -5.17 -8.42 -17.90
C GLY A 95 -3.75 -7.96 -18.25
N ARG A 96 -3.40 -6.71 -17.93
CA ARG A 96 -2.08 -6.15 -18.26
C ARG A 96 -1.02 -6.72 -17.33
N SER A 97 0.11 -7.13 -17.89
CA SER A 97 1.27 -7.52 -17.10
C SER A 97 1.81 -6.31 -16.32
N PRO A 98 1.95 -6.41 -14.99
CA PRO A 98 2.47 -5.31 -14.19
C PRO A 98 3.96 -5.10 -14.44
N THR A 99 4.40 -3.88 -14.20
CA THR A 99 5.81 -3.47 -14.36
C THR A 99 6.36 -2.81 -13.11
N HIS A 100 5.47 -2.34 -12.22
CA HIS A 100 5.76 -1.65 -10.98
C HIS A 100 4.80 -2.16 -9.90
N VAL A 101 5.15 -1.95 -8.64
CA VAL A 101 4.26 -2.15 -7.49
C VAL A 101 4.21 -0.85 -6.71
N SER A 102 3.04 -0.47 -6.22
CA SER A 102 2.93 0.62 -5.27
C SER A 102 2.52 0.09 -3.90
N ALA A 103 3.27 0.47 -2.87
CA ALA A 103 2.76 0.40 -1.51
C ALA A 103 1.59 1.39 -1.36
N LEU A 104 0.52 0.97 -0.71
CA LEU A 104 -0.66 1.78 -0.42
C LEU A 104 -0.78 2.10 1.05
N GLU A 105 -0.38 1.17 1.91
CA GLU A 105 -0.51 1.32 3.36
C GLU A 105 0.48 0.41 4.08
N ILE A 106 1.01 0.89 5.21
CA ILE A 106 1.53 0.05 6.29
C ILE A 106 0.91 0.52 7.59
N MET A 107 0.37 -0.42 8.36
CA MET A 107 -0.05 -0.17 9.73
C MET A 107 0.54 -1.16 10.70
N VAL A 108 0.93 -0.64 11.85
CA VAL A 108 1.54 -1.39 12.95
C VAL A 108 0.81 -1.04 14.24
N ALA A 109 0.40 -2.09 14.96
CA ALA A 109 -0.24 -1.97 16.26
C ALA A 109 0.61 -1.09 17.20
N PRO A 110 0.01 -0.22 18.02
CA PRO A 110 0.76 0.68 18.90
C PRO A 110 1.81 -0.01 19.78
N SER A 111 1.50 -1.21 20.29
CA SER A 111 2.40 -2.06 21.09
C SER A 111 3.64 -2.57 20.34
N HIS A 112 3.65 -2.48 19.00
CA HIS A 112 4.70 -3.04 18.14
C HIS A 112 5.44 -1.95 17.34
N ARG A 113 5.19 -0.68 17.62
CA ARG A 113 5.94 0.43 16.99
C ARG A 113 7.37 0.49 17.53
N GLY A 114 8.31 0.97 16.70
CA GLY A 114 9.73 1.03 17.06
C GLY A 114 10.47 -0.31 17.06
N THR A 115 9.80 -1.42 16.73
CA THR A 115 10.39 -2.77 16.71
C THR A 115 11.06 -3.15 15.38
N GLY A 116 10.98 -2.28 14.36
CA GLY A 116 11.41 -2.58 13.00
C GLY A 116 10.38 -3.35 12.16
N LEU A 117 9.18 -3.63 12.68
CA LEU A 117 8.13 -4.36 11.95
C LEU A 117 7.73 -3.69 10.62
N ALA A 118 7.62 -2.35 10.59
CA ALA A 118 7.31 -1.62 9.35
C ALA A 118 8.37 -1.85 8.27
N LEU A 119 9.66 -1.88 8.64
CA LEU A 119 10.75 -2.17 7.69
C LEU A 119 10.63 -3.59 7.13
N ARG A 120 10.32 -4.57 7.99
CA ARG A 120 10.11 -5.95 7.54
C ARG A 120 8.94 -6.07 6.56
N LEU A 121 7.83 -5.37 6.83
CA LEU A 121 6.69 -5.32 5.90
C LEU A 121 7.07 -4.67 4.56
N VAL A 122 7.89 -3.61 4.56
CA VAL A 122 8.43 -3.03 3.32
C VAL A 122 9.27 -4.05 2.55
N GLU A 123 10.17 -4.76 3.23
CA GLU A 123 10.99 -5.79 2.58
C GLU A 123 10.13 -6.93 2.01
N THR A 124 9.08 -7.35 2.71
CA THR A 124 8.11 -8.32 2.17
C THR A 124 7.44 -7.82 0.88
N MET A 125 7.02 -6.54 0.83
CA MET A 125 6.46 -5.98 -0.40
C MET A 125 7.49 -5.89 -1.53
N LYS A 126 8.76 -5.59 -1.23
CA LYS A 126 9.84 -5.60 -2.22
C LYS A 126 10.11 -7.00 -2.75
N ASP A 127 10.11 -8.01 -1.88
CA ASP A 127 10.28 -9.42 -2.29
C ASP A 127 9.15 -9.85 -3.22
N ALA A 128 7.90 -9.53 -2.89
CA ALA A 128 6.75 -9.79 -3.74
C ALA A 128 6.83 -9.06 -5.09
N ALA A 129 7.25 -7.79 -5.10
CA ALA A 129 7.48 -7.02 -6.31
C ALA A 129 8.55 -7.68 -7.21
N ARG A 130 9.66 -8.15 -6.63
CA ARG A 130 10.69 -8.89 -7.39
C ARG A 130 10.16 -10.22 -7.92
N GLY A 131 9.31 -10.92 -7.15
CA GLY A 131 8.71 -12.20 -7.53
C GLY A 131 7.90 -12.13 -8.83
N ILE A 132 7.24 -11.00 -9.09
CA ILE A 132 6.48 -10.76 -10.34
C ILE A 132 7.30 -10.05 -11.43
N GLY A 133 8.59 -9.82 -11.21
CA GLY A 133 9.47 -9.11 -12.15
C GLY A 133 9.20 -7.61 -12.26
N ALA A 134 8.57 -6.99 -11.25
CA ALA A 134 8.40 -5.55 -11.21
C ALA A 134 9.76 -4.85 -11.09
N ARG A 135 9.89 -3.72 -11.80
CA ARG A 135 11.14 -2.94 -11.88
C ARG A 135 11.39 -2.15 -10.61
N GLU A 136 10.33 -1.57 -10.06
CA GLU A 136 10.39 -0.71 -8.89
C GLU A 136 9.18 -0.92 -7.98
N LEU A 137 9.42 -0.72 -6.68
CA LEU A 137 8.37 -0.48 -5.71
C LEU A 137 8.35 1.01 -5.37
N VAL A 138 7.22 1.65 -5.57
CA VAL A 138 6.99 3.06 -5.24
C VAL A 138 6.04 3.18 -4.05
N ALA A 139 6.10 4.30 -3.34
CA ALA A 139 5.21 4.56 -2.21
C ALA A 139 4.79 6.03 -2.23
N PRO A 140 3.53 6.36 -2.60
CA PRO A 140 2.97 7.67 -2.33
C PRO A 140 2.86 7.84 -0.81
N VAL A 141 3.56 8.84 -0.26
CA VAL A 141 3.60 9.09 1.18
C VAL A 141 2.86 10.38 1.52
N ARG A 142 2.10 10.36 2.62
CA ARG A 142 1.54 11.56 3.24
C ARG A 142 2.47 12.01 4.38
N PRO A 143 3.17 13.14 4.26
CA PRO A 143 3.99 13.60 5.35
C PRO A 143 3.14 14.02 6.55
N SER A 144 3.42 13.44 7.72
CA SER A 144 2.59 13.61 8.93
C SER A 144 2.53 15.06 9.42
N ARG A 145 3.60 15.83 9.25
CA ARG A 145 3.71 17.23 9.69
C ARG A 145 3.46 18.27 8.59
N LYS A 146 3.07 17.86 7.37
CA LYS A 146 2.80 18.83 6.27
C LYS A 146 1.72 19.85 6.63
N HIS A 147 0.78 19.48 7.50
CA HIS A 147 -0.27 20.37 7.99
C HIS A 147 0.27 21.54 8.83
N GLU A 148 1.48 21.44 9.39
CA GLU A 148 2.16 22.53 10.12
C GLU A 148 2.75 23.58 9.14
N GLU A 149 2.96 23.20 7.87
CA GLU A 149 3.50 24.05 6.82
C GLU A 149 2.65 24.00 5.54
N PRO A 150 1.35 24.38 5.59
CA PRO A 150 0.42 24.12 4.48
C PRO A 150 0.85 24.81 3.18
N HIS A 151 1.48 25.99 3.27
CA HIS A 151 1.88 26.80 2.12
C HIS A 151 3.28 26.49 1.56
N THR A 152 4.11 25.71 2.28
CA THR A 152 5.43 25.30 1.76
C THR A 152 5.22 24.36 0.56
N PRO A 153 5.82 24.62 -0.61
CA PRO A 153 5.80 23.71 -1.75
C PRO A 153 6.29 22.31 -1.36
N MET A 154 5.72 21.26 -1.93
CA MET A 154 6.06 19.88 -1.53
C MET A 154 7.53 19.55 -1.79
N ALA A 155 8.11 20.07 -2.88
CA ALA A 155 9.53 19.88 -3.20
C ALA A 155 10.44 20.44 -2.09
N ASP A 156 10.12 21.62 -1.56
CA ASP A 156 10.88 22.26 -0.49
C ASP A 156 10.68 21.55 0.86
N TYR A 157 9.46 21.07 1.13
CA TYR A 157 9.16 20.31 2.34
C TYR A 157 9.89 18.96 2.35
N ALA A 158 9.93 18.24 1.22
CA ALA A 158 10.50 16.90 1.12
C ALA A 158 12.04 16.88 1.11
N ALA A 159 12.70 18.02 0.83
CA ALA A 159 14.14 18.13 0.80
C ALA A 159 14.80 18.37 2.18
N ARG A 160 14.00 18.50 3.25
CA ARG A 160 14.46 18.72 4.63
C ARG A 160 14.49 17.41 5.42
#